data_AF-A0A9P3E6F7-F1
#
_entry.id   AF-A0A9P3E6F7-F1
#
_cell.length_a   1.000
_cell.length_b   1.000
_cell.length_c   1.000
_cell.angle_alpha   90.00
_cell.angle_beta   90.00
_cell.angle_gamma   90.00
#
_symmetry.space_group_name_H-M   'P 1'
#
loop_
_entity.id
_entity.type
_entity.pdbx_description
1 polymer ?
#
loop_
_entity_poly.entity_id
_entity_poly.type
_entity_poly.pdbx_seq_one_letter_code
_entity_poly.pdbx_strand_id
1 'polypeptide(L)'
;MPAGYDPLPTSSDEPSSSSSSARLAAPNPDTIDSDAVAPSDPSDRPLRASIQAEFDRPPPSTFKRALLILTILLLGWASIRLGSWTTKKPEVIYASRYSDEFKYRPASSPVITEHLPDGRIRLRGASIGGVGVREEDVPKTPEQKRLEEKKRVDEAREKARERLRGSKAGSGKKVRGKKGRKVKPEI
;
A
#
# COMPACT_ATOMS: atom_id res chain seq x y z
N MET A 1 34.22 36.77 -18.81
CA MET A 1 33.14 37.75 -18.58
C MET A 1 31.89 36.99 -18.15
N PRO A 2 31.65 36.79 -16.83
CA PRO A 2 30.43 36.14 -16.36
C PRO A 2 29.24 37.13 -16.41
N ALA A 3 28.12 36.67 -16.94
CA ALA A 3 26.86 37.41 -17.02
C ALA A 3 26.29 37.64 -15.60
N GLY A 4 25.81 38.85 -15.35
CA GLY A 4 25.28 39.32 -14.08
C GLY A 4 23.96 38.65 -13.69
N TYR A 5 23.81 38.45 -12.38
CA TYR A 5 22.54 38.06 -11.75
C TYR A 5 21.72 39.32 -11.48
N ASP A 6 20.48 39.35 -11.98
CA ASP A 6 19.48 40.33 -11.57
C ASP A 6 18.71 39.81 -10.35
N PRO A 7 18.68 40.52 -9.20
CA PRO A 7 17.84 40.14 -8.08
C PRO A 7 16.38 40.52 -8.31
N LEU A 8 15.48 39.63 -7.87
CA LEU A 8 14.03 39.88 -7.83
C LEU A 8 13.71 41.02 -6.85
N PRO A 9 12.79 41.95 -7.20
CA PRO A 9 12.38 43.02 -6.29
C PRO A 9 11.59 42.45 -5.10
N THR A 10 12.12 42.65 -3.89
CA THR A 10 11.45 42.40 -2.62
C THR A 10 10.44 43.50 -2.31
N SER A 11 9.32 43.11 -1.72
CA SER A 11 8.22 43.91 -1.18
C SER A 11 8.64 45.15 -0.39
N SER A 12 7.93 46.26 -0.62
CA SER A 12 7.83 47.38 0.32
C SER A 12 6.36 47.69 0.57
N ASP A 13 5.89 47.36 1.77
CA ASP A 13 4.76 47.99 2.41
C ASP A 13 5.06 49.48 2.64
N GLU A 14 4.12 50.37 2.31
CA GLU A 14 3.60 51.42 3.21
C GLU A 14 2.60 52.33 2.47
N PRO A 15 1.49 52.72 3.14
CA PRO A 15 0.42 53.53 2.58
C PRO A 15 0.80 55.02 2.52
N SER A 16 0.57 55.64 1.37
CA SER A 16 0.68 57.09 1.22
C SER A 16 -0.44 57.81 1.96
N SER A 17 -0.09 58.38 3.10
CA SER A 17 -0.81 59.50 3.71
C SER A 17 -0.74 60.72 2.79
N SER A 18 -1.87 61.11 2.20
CA SER A 18 -2.04 62.45 1.62
C SER A 18 -3.17 63.18 2.34
N SER A 19 -2.73 64.01 3.28
CA SER A 19 -3.50 65.11 3.86
C SER A 19 -3.85 66.13 2.78
N SER A 20 -5.12 66.32 2.51
CA SER A 20 -5.63 67.52 1.85
C SER A 20 -6.85 68.04 2.60
N SER A 21 -6.58 69.00 3.47
CA SER A 21 -7.56 69.82 4.17
C SER A 21 -8.38 70.62 3.16
N ALA A 22 -9.68 70.33 3.08
CA ALA A 22 -10.66 71.21 2.48
C ALA A 22 -11.85 71.38 3.44
N ARG A 23 -11.74 72.42 4.26
CA ARG A 23 -12.80 73.35 4.69
C ARG A 23 -14.17 72.75 5.08
N LEU A 24 -14.33 72.57 6.39
CA LEU A 24 -15.39 73.16 7.23
C LEU A 24 -16.73 73.52 6.53
N ALA A 25 -17.71 72.63 6.71
CA ALA A 25 -19.10 73.01 6.95
C ALA A 25 -19.58 72.17 8.15
N ALA A 26 -19.47 72.74 9.34
CA ALA A 26 -19.99 72.12 10.55
C ALA A 26 -21.53 72.28 10.58
N PRO A 27 -22.30 71.20 10.78
CA PRO A 27 -23.66 71.32 11.27
C PRO A 27 -23.62 71.66 12.77
N ASN A 28 -24.34 72.71 13.18
CA ASN A 28 -24.45 73.20 14.55
C ASN A 28 -24.82 72.07 15.54
N PRO A 29 -24.10 71.89 16.67
CA PRO A 29 -24.39 70.84 17.66
C PRO A 29 -25.19 71.33 18.88
N ASP A 30 -26.14 72.27 18.73
CA ASP A 30 -26.84 72.87 19.88
C ASP A 30 -28.35 72.57 19.99
N THR A 31 -28.88 71.58 19.26
CA THR A 31 -30.24 71.08 19.52
C THR A 31 -30.27 69.56 19.44
N ILE A 32 -29.80 68.91 20.50
CA ILE A 32 -30.26 67.56 20.84
C ILE A 32 -30.96 67.68 22.19
N ASP A 33 -32.29 67.75 22.12
CA ASP A 33 -33.19 67.60 23.26
C ASP A 33 -32.75 66.40 24.10
N SER A 34 -32.28 66.69 25.31
CA SER A 34 -31.81 65.71 26.29
C SER A 34 -32.94 65.23 27.19
N ASP A 35 -34.15 65.11 26.65
CA ASP A 35 -35.35 64.64 27.36
C ASP A 35 -35.88 63.34 26.76
N ALA A 36 -35.11 62.26 26.91
CA ALA A 36 -35.61 60.88 26.87
C ALA A 36 -34.59 59.89 27.46
N VAL A 37 -34.05 60.16 28.66
CA VAL A 37 -33.39 59.11 29.45
C VAL A 37 -34.48 58.29 30.13
N ALA A 38 -35.16 57.43 29.36
CA ALA A 38 -35.91 56.31 29.88
C ALA A 38 -34.93 55.13 30.11
N PRO A 39 -35.11 54.30 31.16
CA PRO A 39 -34.14 53.27 31.53
C PRO A 39 -33.93 52.32 30.35
N SER A 40 -32.71 52.31 29.82
CA SER A 40 -32.31 51.36 28.78
C SER A 40 -32.22 49.98 29.41
N ASP A 41 -33.32 49.23 29.30
CA ASP A 41 -33.30 47.79 29.50
C ASP A 41 -32.21 47.22 28.57
N PRO A 42 -31.18 46.52 29.10
CA PRO A 42 -30.09 45.97 28.29
C PRO A 42 -30.55 44.97 27.21
N SER A 43 -31.82 44.57 27.22
CA SER A 43 -32.48 43.66 26.28
C SER A 43 -32.80 44.28 24.90
N ASP A 44 -32.84 45.61 24.75
CA ASP A 44 -33.26 46.30 23.51
C ASP A 44 -32.17 46.46 22.43
N ARG A 45 -30.97 45.89 22.65
CA ARG A 45 -29.89 45.90 21.64
C ARG A 45 -29.90 44.60 20.82
N PRO A 46 -30.43 44.58 19.58
CA PRO A 46 -30.56 43.35 18.80
C PRO A 46 -29.22 42.66 18.51
N LEU A 47 -28.14 43.45 18.40
CA LEU A 47 -26.77 42.96 18.22
C LEU A 47 -26.22 42.23 19.46
N ARG A 48 -26.64 42.60 20.67
CA ARG A 48 -26.25 41.87 21.90
C ARG A 48 -27.11 40.63 22.10
N ALA A 49 -28.40 40.69 21.75
CA ALA A 49 -29.30 39.55 21.86
C ALA A 49 -28.86 38.39 20.95
N SER A 50 -28.41 38.66 19.72
CA SER A 50 -27.89 37.61 18.83
C SER A 50 -26.58 36.99 19.33
N ILE A 51 -25.69 37.80 19.89
CA ILE A 51 -24.43 37.35 20.51
C ILE A 51 -24.73 36.49 21.75
N GLN A 52 -25.62 36.95 22.63
CA GLN A 52 -26.01 36.22 23.84
C GLN A 52 -26.67 34.88 23.50
N ALA A 53 -27.54 34.85 22.48
CA ALA A 53 -28.18 33.63 21.98
C ALA A 53 -27.19 32.62 21.35
N GLU A 54 -26.02 33.09 20.91
CA GLU A 54 -24.95 32.21 20.42
C GLU A 54 -24.14 31.59 21.57
N PHE A 55 -23.91 32.34 22.65
CA PHE A 55 -23.21 31.84 23.83
C PHE A 55 -24.07 30.89 24.68
N ASP A 56 -25.39 31.11 24.73
CA ASP A 56 -26.32 30.29 25.53
C ASP A 56 -26.86 29.05 24.78
N ARG A 57 -26.15 28.58 23.75
CA ARG A 57 -26.58 27.38 23.00
C ARG A 57 -26.49 26.14 23.90
N PRO A 58 -27.61 25.40 24.08
CA PRO A 58 -27.57 24.19 24.89
C PRO A 58 -26.59 23.18 24.26
N PRO A 59 -25.87 22.41 25.09
CA PRO A 59 -24.91 21.44 24.60
C PRO A 59 -25.60 20.47 23.61
N PRO A 60 -24.95 20.13 22.48
CA PRO A 60 -25.56 19.24 21.52
C PRO A 60 -25.88 17.89 22.16
N SER A 61 -27.04 17.34 21.79
CA SER A 61 -27.52 16.03 22.23
C SER A 61 -26.43 14.98 22.18
N THR A 62 -26.35 14.15 23.23
CA THR A 62 -25.39 13.04 23.36
C THR A 62 -25.43 12.09 22.16
N PHE A 63 -26.61 11.89 21.56
CA PHE A 63 -26.77 11.08 20.36
C PHE A 63 -26.06 11.67 19.14
N LYS A 64 -26.12 13.00 18.96
CA LYS A 64 -25.40 13.68 17.87
C LYS A 64 -23.88 13.54 18.03
N ARG A 65 -23.38 13.60 19.27
CA ARG A 65 -21.96 13.35 19.57
C ARG A 65 -21.57 11.91 19.25
N ALA A 66 -22.39 10.94 19.64
CA ALA A 66 -22.16 9.53 19.35
C ALA A 66 -22.13 9.25 17.84
N LEU A 67 -23.07 9.83 17.08
CA LEU A 67 -23.13 9.68 15.63
C LEU A 67 -21.93 10.33 14.94
N LEU A 68 -21.48 11.50 15.42
CA LEU A 68 -20.26 12.15 14.93
C LEU A 68 -19.02 11.28 15.17
N ILE A 69 -18.85 10.73 16.38
CA ILE A 69 -17.74 9.82 16.71
C ILE A 69 -17.79 8.57 15.82
N LEU A 70 -18.97 7.97 15.67
CA LEU A 70 -19.16 6.80 14.81
C LEU A 70 -18.79 7.12 13.35
N THR A 71 -19.21 8.28 12.84
CA THR A 71 -18.90 8.72 11.47
C THR A 71 -17.40 8.89 11.27
N ILE A 72 -16.69 9.50 12.23
CA ILE A 72 -15.23 9.67 12.16
C ILE A 72 -14.53 8.32 12.17
N LEU A 73 -14.95 7.38 13.03
CA LEU A 73 -14.40 6.03 13.06
C LEU A 73 -14.66 5.27 11.76
N LEU A 74 -15.86 5.41 11.19
CA LEU A 74 -16.23 4.80 9.91
C LEU A 74 -15.39 5.37 8.77
N LEU A 75 -15.17 6.69 8.74
CA LEU A 75 -14.29 7.35 7.76
C LEU A 75 -12.84 6.87 7.90
N GLY A 76 -12.32 6.77 9.11
CA GLY A 76 -10.98 6.25 9.38
C GLY A 76 -10.84 4.80 8.92
N TRP A 77 -11.82 3.95 9.25
CA TRP A 77 -11.87 2.57 8.80
C TRP A 77 -11.94 2.45 7.27
N ALA A 78 -12.80 3.24 6.62
CA ALA A 78 -12.95 3.27 5.18
C ALA A 78 -11.66 3.74 4.48
N SER A 79 -10.98 4.75 5.04
CA SER A 79 -9.69 5.24 4.53
C SER A 79 -8.64 4.13 4.51
N ILE A 80 -8.50 3.38 5.61
CA ILE A 80 -7.57 2.23 5.68
C ILE A 80 -7.99 1.13 4.70
N ARG A 81 -9.29 0.82 4.66
CA ARG A 81 -9.84 -0.24 3.81
C ARG A 81 -9.60 0.05 2.32
N LEU A 82 -9.80 1.29 1.88
CA LEU A 82 -9.55 1.72 0.49
C LEU A 82 -8.06 1.89 0.20
N GLY A 83 -7.28 2.45 1.13
CA GLY A 83 -5.82 2.60 0.99
C GLY A 83 -5.09 1.27 0.87
N SER A 84 -5.62 0.19 1.45
CA SER A 84 -5.06 -1.15 1.29
C SER A 84 -5.18 -1.73 -0.13
N TRP A 85 -6.07 -1.20 -0.97
CA TRP A 85 -6.27 -1.72 -2.33
C TRP A 85 -5.28 -1.17 -3.37
N THR A 86 -4.68 -0.02 -3.11
CA THR A 86 -3.71 0.61 -4.03
C THR A 86 -2.27 0.12 -3.80
N THR A 87 -1.96 -0.48 -2.66
CA THR A 87 -0.60 -0.93 -2.29
C THR A 87 -0.30 -2.36 -2.73
N LYS A 88 -0.72 -2.75 -3.94
CA LYS A 88 -0.17 -3.97 -4.55
C LYS A 88 1.32 -3.72 -4.80
N LYS A 89 2.17 -4.43 -4.07
CA LYS A 89 3.63 -4.37 -4.29
C LYS A 89 3.88 -4.68 -5.78
N PRO A 90 4.63 -3.83 -6.50
CA PRO A 90 4.87 -4.03 -7.92
C PRO A 90 5.62 -5.35 -8.11
N GLU A 91 5.11 -6.19 -9.01
CA GLU A 91 5.78 -7.42 -9.41
C GLU A 91 7.09 -7.06 -10.13
N VAL A 92 8.22 -7.56 -9.62
CA VAL A 92 9.55 -7.28 -10.19
C VAL A 92 9.88 -8.34 -11.24
N ILE A 93 9.93 -7.94 -12.51
CA ILE A 93 10.35 -8.80 -13.61
C ILE A 93 11.84 -8.56 -13.85
N TYR A 94 12.66 -9.57 -13.59
CA TYR A 94 14.10 -9.52 -13.86
C TYR A 94 14.36 -9.84 -15.33
N ALA A 95 15.22 -9.04 -15.99
CA ALA A 95 15.63 -9.27 -17.37
C ALA A 95 17.13 -9.02 -17.54
N SER A 96 17.78 -9.89 -18.33
CA SER A 96 19.14 -9.66 -18.79
C SER A 96 19.15 -8.51 -19.82
N ARG A 97 20.19 -7.67 -19.74
CA ARG A 97 20.32 -6.46 -20.58
C ARG A 97 21.29 -6.65 -21.76
N TYR A 98 22.26 -7.53 -21.59
CA TYR A 98 23.30 -7.84 -22.56
C TYR A 98 23.52 -9.36 -22.60
N SER A 99 24.12 -9.86 -23.68
CA SER A 99 24.60 -11.23 -23.82
C SER A 99 25.62 -11.58 -22.72
N ASP A 100 25.75 -12.86 -22.40
CA ASP A 100 26.60 -13.36 -21.30
C ASP A 100 28.08 -12.95 -21.41
N GLU A 101 28.54 -12.69 -22.63
CA GLU A 101 29.90 -12.28 -23.00
C GLU A 101 30.31 -10.88 -22.49
N PHE A 102 29.36 -9.95 -22.28
CA PHE A 102 29.68 -8.57 -21.86
C PHE A 102 29.39 -8.27 -20.40
N LYS A 103 28.96 -9.28 -19.63
CA LYS A 103 28.53 -9.15 -18.22
C LYS A 103 29.66 -8.71 -17.26
N TYR A 104 30.92 -8.97 -17.59
CA TYR A 104 32.09 -8.83 -16.70
C TYR A 104 32.98 -7.61 -16.97
N ARG A 105 32.54 -6.66 -17.80
CA ARG A 105 33.29 -5.41 -17.98
C ARG A 105 32.94 -4.45 -16.85
N PRO A 106 33.91 -3.79 -16.19
CA PRO A 106 33.68 -2.92 -15.03
C PRO A 106 32.81 -1.68 -15.32
N ALA A 107 32.42 -1.46 -16.58
CA ALA A 107 31.49 -0.43 -17.04
C ALA A 107 30.16 -0.98 -17.59
N SER A 108 29.77 -2.22 -17.26
CA SER A 108 28.40 -2.68 -17.55
C SER A 108 27.39 -1.80 -16.81
N SER A 109 26.41 -1.31 -17.56
CA SER A 109 25.52 -0.20 -17.22
C SER A 109 24.86 -0.29 -15.83
N PRO A 110 24.50 0.85 -15.21
CA PRO A 110 23.74 0.88 -13.96
C PRO A 110 22.47 0.02 -14.02
N VAL A 111 22.02 -0.45 -12.85
CA VAL A 111 20.74 -1.16 -12.70
C VAL A 111 19.61 -0.21 -13.11
N ILE A 112 18.82 -0.61 -14.10
CA ILE A 112 17.73 0.21 -14.63
C ILE A 112 16.39 -0.38 -14.22
N THR A 113 15.61 0.42 -13.51
CA THR A 113 14.22 0.15 -13.16
C THR A 113 13.31 0.81 -14.20
N GLU A 114 12.55 0.01 -14.92
CA GLU A 114 11.54 0.48 -15.87
C GLU A 114 10.15 0.19 -15.29
N HIS A 115 9.29 1.21 -15.23
CA HIS A 115 7.89 1.04 -14.87
C HIS A 115 7.08 0.67 -16.11
N LEU A 116 6.52 -0.53 -16.13
CA LEU A 116 5.63 -0.97 -17.20
C LEU A 116 4.24 -0.34 -17.03
N PRO A 117 3.46 -0.18 -18.10
CA PRO A 117 2.08 0.33 -18.03
C PRO A 117 1.18 -0.55 -17.15
N ASP A 118 1.55 -1.82 -16.95
CA ASP A 118 0.86 -2.77 -16.08
C ASP A 118 1.14 -2.54 -14.57
N GLY A 119 1.95 -1.53 -14.20
CA GLY A 119 2.34 -1.26 -12.82
C GLY A 119 3.43 -2.18 -12.27
N ARG A 120 4.00 -3.05 -13.12
CA ARG A 120 5.15 -3.91 -12.79
C ARG A 120 6.46 -3.14 -12.93
N ILE A 121 7.47 -3.55 -12.17
CA ILE A 121 8.82 -2.99 -12.30
C ILE A 121 9.67 -4.00 -13.06
N ARG A 122 10.16 -3.62 -14.23
CA ARG A 122 11.15 -4.41 -14.96
C ARG A 122 12.54 -3.96 -14.54
N LEU A 123 13.27 -4.86 -13.89
CA LEU A 123 14.63 -4.62 -13.44
C LEU A 123 15.60 -5.19 -14.48
N ARG A 124 16.39 -4.32 -15.11
CA ARG A 124 17.41 -4.71 -16.10
C ARG A 124 18.79 -4.67 -15.48
N GLY A 125 19.58 -5.71 -15.71
CA GLY A 125 20.98 -5.77 -15.25
C GLY A 125 21.17 -6.26 -13.82
N ALA A 126 20.09 -6.66 -13.15
CA ALA A 126 20.15 -7.39 -11.88
C ALA A 126 19.35 -8.69 -12.04
N SER A 127 19.88 -9.78 -11.49
CA SER A 127 19.18 -11.06 -11.40
C SER A 127 19.00 -11.42 -9.93
N ILE A 128 18.05 -12.31 -9.63
CA ILE A 128 17.79 -12.78 -8.26
C ILE A 128 19.04 -13.38 -7.60
N GLY A 129 19.93 -14.00 -8.39
CA GLY A 129 21.20 -14.56 -7.93
C GLY A 129 22.38 -13.58 -7.91
N GLY A 130 22.21 -12.34 -8.37
CA GLY A 130 23.29 -11.35 -8.54
C GLY A 130 23.85 -11.28 -9.97
N VAL A 131 24.83 -10.40 -10.19
CA VAL A 131 25.46 -10.21 -11.50
C VAL A 131 26.43 -11.36 -11.76
N GLY A 132 26.04 -12.31 -12.60
CA GLY A 132 26.91 -13.40 -13.06
C GLY A 132 26.20 -14.75 -13.09
N VAL A 133 25.27 -14.93 -12.16
CA VAL A 133 24.61 -16.20 -11.88
C VAL A 133 23.65 -16.60 -12.99
N ARG A 134 23.70 -17.88 -13.38
CA ARG A 134 22.79 -18.50 -14.34
C ARG A 134 21.47 -18.84 -13.65
N GLU A 135 20.38 -18.92 -14.41
CA GLU A 135 19.05 -19.22 -13.85
C GLU A 135 19.00 -20.59 -13.14
N GLU A 136 19.81 -21.55 -13.61
CA GLU A 136 20.00 -22.87 -13.00
C GLU A 136 20.65 -22.85 -11.60
N ASP A 137 21.43 -21.82 -11.29
CA ASP A 137 22.18 -21.68 -10.03
C ASP A 137 21.42 -20.87 -8.97
N VAL A 138 20.24 -20.33 -9.30
CA VAL A 138 19.42 -19.56 -8.36
C VAL A 138 18.81 -20.52 -7.32
N PRO A 139 18.94 -20.24 -6.02
CA PRO A 139 18.36 -21.11 -5.00
C PRO A 139 16.84 -21.17 -5.16
N LYS A 140 16.32 -22.39 -5.39
CA LYS A 140 14.88 -22.65 -5.50
C LYS A 140 14.16 -22.17 -4.24
N THR A 141 13.00 -21.55 -4.44
CA THR A 141 12.16 -21.10 -3.33
C THR A 141 11.71 -22.30 -2.49
N PRO A 142 11.46 -22.13 -1.18
CA PRO A 142 11.07 -23.23 -0.30
C PRO A 142 9.80 -23.95 -0.80
N GLU A 143 8.90 -23.25 -1.49
CA GLU A 143 7.71 -23.85 -2.09
C GLU A 143 8.03 -24.73 -3.30
N GLN A 144 8.94 -24.29 -4.17
CA GLN A 144 9.38 -25.09 -5.33
C GLN A 144 10.06 -26.39 -4.88
N LYS A 145 10.89 -26.33 -3.83
CA LYS A 145 11.52 -27.53 -3.24
C LYS A 145 10.49 -28.53 -2.74
N ARG A 146 9.44 -28.07 -2.06
CA ARG A 146 8.35 -28.93 -1.57
C ARG A 146 7.58 -29.59 -2.71
N LEU A 147 7.34 -28.87 -3.80
CA LEU A 147 6.66 -29.42 -4.98
C LEU A 147 7.49 -30.49 -5.68
N GLU A 148 8.81 -30.27 -5.82
CA GLU A 148 9.72 -31.27 -6.38
C GLU A 148 9.80 -32.53 -5.50
N GLU A 149 9.87 -32.35 -4.18
CA GLU A 149 9.87 -33.47 -3.24
C GLU A 149 8.59 -34.30 -3.33
N LYS A 150 7.42 -33.65 -3.40
CA LYS A 150 6.15 -34.33 -3.63
C LYS A 150 6.15 -35.13 -4.93
N LYS A 151 6.59 -34.53 -6.04
CA LYS A 151 6.69 -35.22 -7.34
C LYS A 151 7.61 -36.44 -7.26
N ARG A 152 8.76 -36.33 -6.59
CA ARG A 152 9.70 -37.43 -6.40
C ARG A 152 9.11 -38.57 -5.58
N VAL A 153 8.35 -38.25 -4.54
CA VAL A 153 7.65 -39.24 -3.71
C VAL A 153 6.55 -39.95 -4.50
N ASP A 154 5.77 -39.20 -5.29
CA ASP A 154 4.69 -39.75 -6.11
C ASP A 154 5.23 -40.67 -7.21
N GLU A 155 6.32 -40.29 -7.88
CA GLU A 155 7.00 -41.12 -8.89
C GLU A 155 7.56 -42.41 -8.27
N ALA A 156 8.19 -42.31 -7.09
CA ALA A 156 8.67 -43.49 -6.37
C ALA A 156 7.53 -44.43 -5.97
N ARG A 157 6.38 -43.86 -5.55
CA ARG A 157 5.18 -44.62 -5.19
C ARG A 157 4.56 -45.31 -6.40
N GLU A 158 4.50 -44.64 -7.55
CA GLU A 158 4.00 -45.21 -8.79
C GLU A 158 4.90 -46.34 -9.29
N LYS A 159 6.22 -46.11 -9.31
CA LYS A 159 7.21 -47.12 -9.68
C LYS A 159 7.15 -48.37 -8.78
N ALA A 160 6.94 -48.19 -7.47
CA ALA A 160 6.73 -49.30 -6.54
C ALA A 160 5.43 -50.06 -6.85
N ARG A 161 4.35 -49.34 -7.19
CA ARG A 161 3.06 -49.92 -7.56
C ARG A 161 3.15 -50.73 -8.86
N GLU A 162 3.90 -50.25 -9.85
CA GLU A 162 4.17 -51.00 -11.09
C GLU A 162 4.96 -52.28 -10.82
N ARG A 163 5.99 -52.22 -9.98
CA ARG A 163 6.78 -53.40 -9.57
C ARG A 163 5.93 -54.45 -8.85
N LEU A 164 4.99 -54.02 -8.02
CA LEU A 164 4.04 -54.91 -7.34
C LEU A 164 2.99 -55.50 -8.30
N ARG A 165 2.53 -54.72 -9.30
CA ARG A 165 1.58 -55.20 -10.32
C ARG A 165 2.22 -56.25 -11.23
N GLY A 166 3.50 -56.09 -11.59
CA GLY A 166 4.25 -57.05 -12.39
C GLY A 166 4.57 -58.35 -11.66
N SER A 167 4.79 -58.30 -10.34
CA SER A 167 5.14 -59.49 -9.54
C SER A 167 3.94 -60.33 -9.09
N LYS A 168 2.73 -59.74 -8.98
CA LYS A 168 1.50 -60.48 -8.66
C LYS A 168 1.02 -61.42 -9.78
N ALA A 169 1.50 -61.26 -11.02
CA ALA A 169 1.16 -62.15 -12.13
C ALA A 169 1.94 -63.48 -12.12
N GLY A 170 3.01 -63.61 -11.30
CA GLY A 170 3.92 -64.76 -11.34
C GLY A 170 3.96 -65.67 -10.10
N SER A 171 3.48 -65.24 -8.93
CA SER A 171 3.73 -65.96 -7.66
C SER A 171 2.66 -66.96 -7.22
N GLY A 172 1.60 -67.19 -8.01
CA GLY A 172 0.50 -68.11 -7.65
C GLY A 172 0.71 -69.59 -7.98
N LYS A 173 1.81 -69.99 -8.64
CA LYS A 173 1.94 -71.35 -9.19
C LYS A 173 3.28 -71.99 -8.86
N LYS A 174 3.35 -72.64 -7.69
CA LYS A 174 4.10 -73.88 -7.37
C LYS A 174 4.35 -73.93 -5.87
N VAL A 175 3.56 -74.71 -5.14
CA VAL A 175 4.04 -75.83 -4.28
C VAL A 175 2.80 -76.65 -3.92
N ARG A 176 2.60 -77.80 -4.56
CA ARG A 176 1.95 -78.99 -3.98
C ARG A 176 2.12 -80.13 -4.97
N GLY A 177 3.06 -81.02 -4.70
CA GLY A 177 3.25 -82.22 -5.49
C GLY A 177 4.69 -82.71 -5.52
N LYS A 178 5.13 -83.38 -4.46
CA LYS A 178 6.13 -84.44 -4.62
C LYS A 178 5.74 -85.65 -3.78
N LYS A 179 5.36 -86.69 -4.51
CA LYS A 179 4.91 -88.00 -4.06
C LYS A 179 6.00 -88.69 -3.22
N GLY A 180 5.63 -89.16 -2.04
CA GLY A 180 6.40 -90.14 -1.27
C GLY A 180 6.44 -91.48 -2.01
N ARG A 181 7.67 -91.94 -2.22
CA ARG A 181 8.08 -93.14 -2.94
C ARG A 181 7.84 -94.37 -2.05
N LYS A 182 7.14 -95.38 -2.58
CA LYS A 182 6.98 -96.69 -1.94
C LYS A 182 8.35 -97.35 -1.75
N VAL A 183 8.62 -97.82 -0.54
CA VAL A 183 9.72 -98.76 -0.24
C VAL A 183 9.04 -100.05 0.21
N LYS A 184 9.25 -101.14 -0.54
CA LYS A 184 9.14 -102.51 -0.03
C LYS A 184 10.47 -102.86 0.62
N PRO A 185 10.44 -103.69 1.68
CA PRO A 185 11.36 -104.82 1.70
C PRO A 185 10.67 -106.14 2.04
N GLU A 186 11.35 -107.19 1.59
CA GLU A 186 11.20 -108.64 1.83
C GLU A 186 11.03 -108.94 3.34
N ILE A 187 10.34 -109.99 3.80
CA ILE A 187 10.45 -111.44 3.55
C ILE A 187 9.06 -112.09 3.63
#